data_AF-A0A1Q7DLQ3-F1
#
_entry.id   AF-A0A1Q7DLQ3-F1
#
_cell.length_a   1.000
_cell.length_b   1.000
_cell.length_c   1.000
_cell.angle_alpha   90.00
_cell.angle_beta   90.00
_cell.angle_gamma   90.00
#
_symmetry.space_group_name_H-M   'P 1'
#
loop_
_entity.id
_entity.type
_entity.pdbx_description
1 polymer ?
#
loop_
_entity_poly.entity_id
_entity_poly.type
_entity_poly.pdbx_seq_one_letter_code
_entity_poly.pdbx_strand_id
1 'polypeptide(L)'
;MKAFVTGGTGFVGAHLVRALLERGGEVGCLVRSPAKAQALGWRNVRIVRGDLDDARALAEGCAGADVVFHVAGRISARDLREFMEANRDGTANVLEAASLQPPQRFVLVSSLAAGGPTTPGQPIDEARRPAPVTPYGQSKLAAEILVRAMPFPWTIVRPPTVYGEWDREVLKVFKLARRGLVPVFGDGSQELSVIYAGDLAGALVAAATSPGAARKVYYAAHPAVTTSRELVRAVGRAVGREPRIVPLPAPVARAMLWAIGSLAHLAGRATVLSADKADEFLAPAWTCRSDALMRDTGWRAATDLDAGLRRTAEWYRAEGWL
;
A
#
# COMPACT_ATOMS: atom_id res chain seq x y z
N MET A 1 7.81 -22.42 3.02
CA MET A 1 7.06 -21.54 3.94
C MET A 1 5.60 -21.65 3.60
N LYS A 2 4.76 -21.88 4.60
CA LYS A 2 3.30 -21.83 4.50
C LYS A 2 2.81 -20.45 4.93
N ALA A 3 2.28 -19.69 3.98
CA ALA A 3 1.88 -18.29 4.17
C ALA A 3 0.36 -18.14 4.07
N PHE A 4 -0.25 -17.42 5.01
CA PHE A 4 -1.62 -16.97 4.89
C PHE A 4 -1.66 -15.47 4.58
N VAL A 5 -2.31 -15.09 3.49
CA VAL A 5 -2.36 -13.71 2.98
C VAL A 5 -3.79 -13.19 3.00
N THR A 6 -4.06 -12.18 3.82
CA THR A 6 -5.28 -11.39 3.65
C THR A 6 -5.04 -10.32 2.59
N GLY A 7 -6.04 -10.04 1.76
CA GLY A 7 -5.89 -9.07 0.68
C GLY A 7 -5.07 -9.58 -0.52
N GLY A 8 -4.85 -10.90 -0.64
CA GLY A 8 -4.09 -11.53 -1.75
C GLY A 8 -4.71 -11.35 -3.15
N THR A 9 -5.93 -10.84 -3.24
CA THR A 9 -6.58 -10.44 -4.51
C THR A 9 -6.59 -8.93 -4.75
N GLY A 10 -5.93 -8.16 -3.88
CA GLY A 10 -5.68 -6.73 -4.05
C GLY A 10 -4.37 -6.46 -4.81
N PHE A 11 -4.09 -5.18 -5.08
CA PHE A 11 -2.89 -4.76 -5.81
C PHE A 11 -1.58 -5.26 -5.17
N VAL A 12 -1.25 -4.79 -3.96
CA VAL A 12 -0.01 -5.21 -3.26
C VAL A 12 -0.02 -6.70 -2.95
N GLY A 13 -1.17 -7.23 -2.53
CA GLY A 13 -1.32 -8.65 -2.21
C GLY A 13 -1.06 -9.56 -3.41
N ALA A 14 -1.45 -9.17 -4.63
CA ALA A 14 -1.19 -9.96 -5.82
C ALA A 14 0.31 -10.10 -6.12
N HIS A 15 1.07 -9.01 -5.97
CA HIS A 15 2.54 -9.06 -6.07
C HIS A 15 3.18 -9.94 -5.00
N LEU A 16 2.67 -9.87 -3.76
CA LEU A 16 3.15 -10.71 -2.67
C LEU A 16 2.86 -12.20 -2.93
N VAL A 17 1.64 -12.54 -3.32
CA VAL A 17 1.25 -13.93 -3.64
C VAL A 17 2.12 -14.47 -4.78
N ARG A 18 2.31 -13.70 -5.86
CA ARG A 18 3.23 -14.06 -6.94
C ARG A 18 4.64 -14.33 -6.42
N ALA A 19 5.20 -13.41 -5.63
CA ALA A 19 6.55 -13.54 -5.09
C ALA A 19 6.71 -14.76 -4.15
N LEU A 20 5.68 -15.09 -3.36
CA LEU A 20 5.67 -16.28 -2.50
C LEU A 20 5.63 -17.57 -3.31
N LEU A 21 4.78 -17.64 -4.34
CA LEU A 21 4.66 -18.80 -5.23
C LEU A 21 5.96 -19.04 -6.02
N GLU A 22 6.58 -17.99 -6.56
CA GLU A 22 7.87 -18.06 -7.27
C GLU A 22 9.01 -18.61 -6.39
N ARG A 23 8.88 -18.50 -5.07
CA ARG A 23 9.83 -19.03 -4.07
C ARG A 23 9.44 -20.43 -3.57
N GLY A 24 8.45 -21.09 -4.20
CA GLY A 24 7.96 -22.40 -3.80
C GLY A 24 7.17 -22.40 -2.49
N GLY A 25 6.61 -21.25 -2.09
CA GLY A 25 5.78 -21.14 -0.90
C GLY A 25 4.40 -21.80 -1.08
N GLU A 26 3.89 -22.38 0.00
CA GLU A 26 2.49 -22.82 0.08
C GLU A 26 1.64 -21.63 0.50
N VAL A 27 0.79 -21.13 -0.40
CA VAL A 27 0.05 -19.87 -0.15
C VAL A 27 -1.43 -20.15 0.05
N GLY A 28 -1.97 -19.67 1.17
CA GLY A 28 -3.40 -19.52 1.39
C GLY A 28 -3.81 -18.05 1.30
N CYS A 29 -4.97 -17.77 0.71
CA CYS A 29 -5.50 -16.41 0.62
C CYS A 29 -6.92 -16.33 1.17
N LEU A 30 -7.18 -15.28 1.97
CA LEU A 30 -8.54 -14.87 2.29
C LEU A 30 -9.16 -14.17 1.07
N VAL A 31 -10.26 -14.71 0.56
CA VAL A 31 -10.87 -14.25 -0.69
C VAL A 31 -12.38 -14.15 -0.57
N ARG A 32 -12.92 -12.95 -0.84
CA ARG A 32 -14.38 -12.72 -0.90
C ARG A 32 -15.02 -13.31 -2.16
N SER A 33 -14.32 -13.20 -3.29
CA SER A 33 -14.76 -13.71 -4.60
C SER A 33 -13.72 -14.64 -5.21
N PRO A 34 -13.94 -15.97 -5.20
CA PRO A 34 -13.03 -16.94 -5.81
C PRO A 34 -12.74 -16.67 -7.29
N ALA A 35 -13.71 -16.13 -8.04
CA ALA A 35 -13.53 -15.73 -9.43
C ALA A 35 -12.41 -14.70 -9.61
N LYS A 36 -12.25 -13.76 -8.67
CA LYS A 36 -11.16 -12.78 -8.72
C LYS A 36 -9.79 -13.42 -8.51
N ALA A 37 -9.70 -14.43 -7.64
CA ALA A 37 -8.46 -15.18 -7.46
C ALA A 37 -8.10 -15.99 -8.72
N GLN A 38 -9.09 -16.61 -9.36
CA GLN A 38 -8.89 -17.32 -10.63
C GLN A 38 -8.43 -16.37 -11.76
N ALA A 39 -9.04 -15.19 -11.87
CA ALA A 39 -8.65 -14.16 -12.84
C ALA A 39 -7.20 -13.66 -12.65
N LEU A 40 -6.66 -13.73 -11.42
CA LEU A 40 -5.27 -13.42 -11.13
C LEU A 40 -4.31 -14.60 -11.38
N GLY A 41 -4.83 -15.76 -11.79
CA GLY A 41 -4.02 -16.95 -12.06
C GLY A 41 -3.63 -17.75 -10.81
N TRP A 42 -4.29 -17.55 -9.67
CA TRP A 42 -4.01 -18.24 -8.40
C TRP A 42 -4.48 -19.70 -8.38
N ARG A 43 -3.98 -20.53 -9.31
CA ARG A 43 -4.36 -21.95 -9.46
C ARG A 43 -3.80 -22.84 -8.34
N ASN A 44 -2.63 -22.47 -7.79
CA ASN A 44 -1.93 -23.21 -6.74
C ASN A 44 -2.01 -22.51 -5.37
N VAL A 45 -3.08 -21.76 -5.14
CA VAL A 45 -3.32 -21.04 -3.88
C VAL A 45 -4.51 -21.67 -3.18
N ARG A 46 -4.37 -22.00 -1.89
CA ARG A 46 -5.49 -22.42 -1.06
C ARG A 46 -6.44 -21.23 -0.89
N ILE A 47 -7.66 -21.35 -1.39
CA ILE A 47 -8.68 -20.31 -1.28
C ILE A 47 -9.46 -20.51 0.01
N VAL A 48 -9.37 -19.53 0.92
CA VAL A 48 -10.18 -19.47 2.13
C VAL A 48 -11.26 -18.41 1.91
N ARG A 49 -12.50 -18.84 1.73
CA ARG A 49 -13.60 -17.93 1.41
C ARG A 49 -14.10 -17.24 2.67
N GLY A 50 -14.03 -15.91 2.69
CA GLY A 50 -14.47 -15.08 3.80
C GLY A 50 -14.06 -13.62 3.63
N ASP A 51 -14.43 -12.79 4.60
CA ASP A 51 -13.98 -11.40 4.75
C ASP A 51 -13.31 -11.23 6.13
N LEU A 52 -12.80 -10.03 6.43
CA LEU A 52 -12.09 -9.75 7.69
C LEU A 52 -12.99 -9.80 8.94
N ASP A 53 -14.31 -9.87 8.79
CA ASP A 53 -15.27 -10.07 9.88
C ASP A 53 -15.69 -11.55 10.05
N ASP A 54 -15.25 -12.44 9.16
CA ASP A 54 -15.53 -13.88 9.25
C ASP A 54 -14.46 -14.57 10.12
N ALA A 55 -14.74 -14.65 11.42
CA ALA A 55 -13.85 -15.28 12.40
C ALA A 55 -13.50 -16.74 12.06
N ARG A 56 -14.44 -17.50 11.47
CA ARG A 56 -14.20 -18.91 11.11
C ARG A 56 -13.23 -19.01 9.95
N ALA A 57 -13.44 -18.21 8.90
CA ALA A 57 -12.54 -18.17 7.75
C ALA A 57 -11.14 -17.70 8.15
N LEU A 58 -11.05 -16.69 9.03
CA LEU A 58 -9.76 -16.23 9.55
C LEU A 58 -9.04 -17.31 10.35
N ALA A 59 -9.73 -18.02 11.25
CA ALA A 59 -9.15 -19.13 12.01
C ALA A 59 -8.67 -20.27 11.09
N GLU A 60 -9.48 -20.66 10.09
CA GLU A 60 -9.10 -21.66 9.09
C GLU A 60 -7.88 -21.20 8.25
N GLY A 61 -7.81 -19.90 7.96
CA GLY A 61 -6.71 -19.26 7.24
C GLY A 61 -5.39 -19.32 8.00
N CYS A 62 -5.41 -18.89 9.26
CA CYS A 62 -4.25 -18.83 10.15
C CYS A 62 -3.79 -20.22 10.60
N ALA A 63 -4.66 -21.22 10.66
CA ALA A 63 -4.33 -22.56 11.15
C ALA A 63 -3.11 -23.18 10.43
N GLY A 64 -2.05 -23.42 11.20
CA GLY A 64 -0.79 -23.98 10.74
C GLY A 64 -0.06 -23.15 9.68
N ALA A 65 -0.26 -21.81 9.64
CA ALA A 65 0.55 -20.92 8.82
C ALA A 65 1.86 -20.55 9.54
N ASP A 66 2.99 -20.64 8.85
CA ASP A 66 4.28 -20.17 9.38
C ASP A 66 4.28 -18.64 9.50
N VAL A 67 3.69 -17.98 8.49
CA VAL A 67 3.61 -16.52 8.41
C VAL A 67 2.21 -16.08 8.02
N VAL A 68 1.70 -15.07 8.73
CA VAL A 68 0.47 -14.37 8.36
C VAL A 68 0.83 -13.00 7.81
N PHE A 69 0.48 -12.73 6.56
CA PHE A 69 0.62 -11.44 5.92
C PHE A 69 -0.75 -10.71 5.92
N HIS A 70 -0.86 -9.67 6.74
CA HIS A 70 -2.01 -8.79 6.74
C HIS A 70 -1.82 -7.62 5.75
N VAL A 71 -2.25 -7.83 4.50
CA VAL A 71 -2.17 -6.83 3.41
C VAL A 71 -3.53 -6.18 3.14
N ALA A 72 -4.61 -6.78 3.63
CA ALA A 72 -5.94 -6.21 3.47
C ALA A 72 -6.05 -4.84 4.17
N GLY A 73 -6.71 -3.90 3.51
CA GLY A 73 -6.98 -2.57 4.03
C GLY A 73 -7.71 -1.70 3.01
N ARG A 74 -8.50 -0.76 3.49
CA ARG A 74 -9.18 0.25 2.68
C ARG A 74 -8.37 1.53 2.65
N ILE A 75 -8.20 2.07 1.44
CA ILE A 75 -7.57 3.38 1.16
C ILE A 75 -8.60 4.49 0.88
N SER A 76 -9.89 4.12 0.81
CA SER A 76 -11.03 5.02 0.68
C SER A 76 -12.19 4.55 1.56
N ALA A 77 -12.78 5.51 2.26
CA ALA A 77 -13.91 5.35 3.14
C ALA A 77 -14.66 6.70 3.20
N ARG A 78 -15.87 6.70 3.77
CA ARG A 78 -16.68 7.92 3.91
C ARG A 78 -16.17 8.82 5.03
N ASP A 79 -15.65 8.24 6.11
CA ASP A 79 -15.20 8.94 7.30
C ASP A 79 -14.14 8.13 8.07
N LEU A 80 -13.68 8.67 9.20
CA LEU A 80 -12.73 8.01 10.10
C LEU A 80 -13.28 6.71 10.70
N ARG A 81 -14.58 6.65 11.02
CA ARG A 81 -15.19 5.46 11.63
C ARG A 81 -15.08 4.28 10.68
N GLU A 82 -15.46 4.45 9.42
CA GLU A 82 -15.35 3.39 8.42
C GLU A 82 -13.89 2.97 8.17
N PHE A 83 -12.95 3.92 8.22
CA PHE A 83 -11.53 3.58 8.13
C PHE A 83 -11.08 2.74 9.34
N MET A 84 -11.54 3.08 10.55
CA MET A 84 -11.25 2.31 11.76
C MET A 84 -11.86 0.91 11.69
N GLU A 85 -13.13 0.78 11.32
CA GLU A 85 -13.81 -0.51 11.16
C GLU A 85 -13.05 -1.40 10.16
N ALA A 86 -12.70 -0.86 9.00
CA ALA A 86 -12.06 -1.66 7.96
C ALA A 86 -10.59 -1.99 8.26
N ASN A 87 -9.82 -1.04 8.79
CA ASN A 87 -8.37 -1.20 8.94
C ASN A 87 -7.97 -1.61 10.35
N ARG A 88 -8.50 -0.97 11.39
CA ARG A 88 -8.18 -1.28 12.80
C ARG A 88 -8.91 -2.54 13.23
N ASP A 89 -10.24 -2.56 13.11
CA ASP A 89 -11.05 -3.68 13.62
C ASP A 89 -10.85 -4.92 12.75
N GLY A 90 -10.75 -4.74 11.42
CA GLY A 90 -10.29 -5.79 10.52
C GLY A 90 -8.92 -6.38 10.91
N THR A 91 -7.95 -5.57 11.35
CA THR A 91 -6.67 -6.09 11.87
C THR A 91 -6.87 -6.86 13.18
N ALA A 92 -7.69 -6.34 14.10
CA ALA A 92 -7.99 -6.98 15.38
C ALA A 92 -8.51 -8.41 15.19
N ASN A 93 -9.43 -8.61 14.25
CA ASN A 93 -10.01 -9.92 13.94
C ASN A 93 -8.95 -10.92 13.43
N VAL A 94 -8.01 -10.47 12.57
CA VAL A 94 -6.92 -11.34 12.10
C VAL A 94 -5.96 -11.67 13.24
N LEU A 95 -5.68 -10.71 14.13
CA LEU A 95 -4.83 -10.93 15.30
C LEU A 95 -5.45 -11.94 16.28
N GLU A 96 -6.76 -11.85 16.50
CA GLU A 96 -7.50 -12.82 17.33
C GLU A 96 -7.40 -14.23 16.74
N ALA A 97 -7.69 -14.37 15.44
CA ALA A 97 -7.56 -15.66 14.75
C ALA A 97 -6.12 -16.20 14.76
N ALA A 98 -5.12 -15.34 14.55
CA ALA A 98 -3.72 -15.72 14.60
C ALA A 98 -3.27 -16.11 16.03
N SER A 99 -3.90 -15.58 17.08
CA SER A 99 -3.57 -15.92 18.47
C SER A 99 -3.97 -17.35 18.85
N LEU A 100 -4.94 -17.95 18.16
CA LEU A 100 -5.34 -19.35 18.38
C LEU A 100 -4.20 -20.32 18.04
N GLN A 101 -3.41 -20.00 17.02
CA GLN A 101 -2.20 -20.71 16.62
C GLN A 101 -1.15 -19.69 16.15
N PRO A 102 -0.33 -19.15 17.07
CA PRO A 102 0.58 -18.06 16.78
C PRO A 102 1.55 -18.38 15.63
N PRO A 103 1.64 -17.53 14.59
CA PRO A 103 2.60 -17.73 13.51
C PRO A 103 4.03 -17.43 13.99
N GLN A 104 5.02 -17.96 13.27
CA GLN A 104 6.43 -17.60 13.48
C GLN A 104 6.69 -16.12 13.18
N ARG A 105 5.89 -15.55 12.27
CA ARG A 105 5.86 -14.10 12.03
C ARG A 105 4.47 -13.62 11.59
N PHE A 106 4.00 -12.54 12.18
CA PHE A 106 2.88 -11.76 11.66
C PHE A 106 3.40 -10.50 10.95
N VAL A 107 3.10 -10.30 9.68
CA VAL A 107 3.54 -9.11 8.92
C VAL A 107 2.34 -8.23 8.59
N LEU A 108 2.32 -7.02 9.14
CA LEU A 108 1.33 -5.99 8.81
C LEU A 108 1.87 -5.07 7.71
N VAL A 109 1.11 -4.91 6.62
CA VAL A 109 1.32 -3.82 5.66
C VAL A 109 0.58 -2.59 6.17
N SER A 110 1.33 -1.64 6.71
CA SER A 110 0.83 -0.33 7.13
C SER A 110 0.94 0.68 5.97
N SER A 111 1.33 1.93 6.25
CA SER A 111 1.52 2.99 5.26
C SER A 111 2.43 4.08 5.82
N LEU A 112 3.16 4.76 4.95
CA LEU A 112 3.84 6.02 5.29
C LEU A 112 2.85 7.07 5.86
N ALA A 113 1.59 7.03 5.45
CA ALA A 113 0.53 7.87 6.00
C ALA A 113 0.35 7.72 7.52
N ALA A 114 0.70 6.56 8.10
CA ALA A 114 0.72 6.36 9.55
C ALA A 114 1.81 7.19 10.23
N GLY A 115 2.96 7.37 9.56
CA GLY A 115 4.09 8.18 10.03
C GLY A 115 3.84 9.68 9.93
N GLY A 116 3.09 10.12 8.92
CA GLY A 116 2.77 11.53 8.67
C GLY A 116 3.71 12.20 7.66
N PRO A 117 3.39 13.45 7.25
CA PRO A 117 4.15 14.18 6.24
C PRO A 117 5.54 14.56 6.76
N THR A 118 6.44 14.87 5.82
CA THR A 118 7.82 15.29 6.08
C THR A 118 8.09 16.68 5.55
N THR A 119 9.27 17.20 5.93
CA THR A 119 9.85 18.40 5.35
C THR A 119 10.76 17.98 4.18
N PRO A 120 10.83 18.74 3.07
CA PRO A 120 11.76 18.47 1.97
C PRO A 120 13.19 18.27 2.47
N GLY A 121 13.87 17.26 1.93
CA GLY A 121 15.23 16.87 2.34
C GLY A 121 15.34 16.22 3.73
N GLN A 122 14.23 16.02 4.45
CA GLN A 122 14.20 15.39 5.78
C GLN A 122 13.28 14.16 5.80
N PRO A 123 13.70 13.05 5.16
CA PRO A 123 12.89 11.84 5.10
C PRO A 123 12.71 11.21 6.49
N ILE A 124 11.52 10.67 6.74
CA ILE A 124 11.19 9.99 8.00
C ILE A 124 11.89 8.63 8.11
N ASP A 125 12.27 8.28 9.33
CA ASP A 125 12.76 6.96 9.72
C ASP A 125 11.95 6.40 10.91
N GLU A 126 12.35 5.23 11.40
CA GLU A 126 11.70 4.52 12.49
C GLU A 126 11.81 5.24 13.85
N ALA A 127 12.73 6.21 14.00
CA ALA A 127 12.95 6.92 15.26
C ALA A 127 11.93 8.06 15.47
N ARG A 128 11.40 8.62 14.39
CA ARG A 128 10.38 9.69 14.47
C ARG A 128 9.04 9.14 14.96
N ARG A 129 8.45 9.81 15.94
CA ARG A 129 7.09 9.49 16.43
C ARG A 129 6.06 9.68 15.31
N PRO A 130 5.13 8.72 15.10
CA PRO A 130 4.09 8.84 14.09
C PRO A 130 3.15 10.03 14.36
N ALA A 131 2.85 10.80 13.31
CA ALA A 131 1.94 11.96 13.36
C ALA A 131 1.04 12.01 12.11
N PRO A 132 0.08 11.07 11.96
CA PRO A 132 -0.78 10.99 10.79
C PRO A 132 -1.72 12.20 10.71
N VAL A 133 -1.85 12.76 9.51
CA VAL A 133 -2.69 13.94 9.24
C VAL A 133 -4.02 13.60 8.56
N THR A 134 -4.26 12.32 8.24
CA THR A 134 -5.48 11.86 7.58
C THR A 134 -6.16 10.72 8.32
N PRO A 135 -7.50 10.56 8.17
CA PRO A 135 -8.23 9.42 8.74
C PRO A 135 -7.67 8.05 8.34
N TYR A 136 -7.21 7.93 7.10
CA TYR A 136 -6.52 6.73 6.62
C TYR A 136 -5.25 6.47 7.43
N GLY A 137 -4.35 7.46 7.55
CA GLY A 137 -3.13 7.35 8.34
C GLY A 137 -3.40 7.00 9.82
N GLN A 138 -4.42 7.63 10.41
CA GLN A 138 -4.86 7.35 11.79
C GLN A 138 -5.33 5.90 11.96
N SER A 139 -6.13 5.38 11.02
CA SER A 139 -6.59 3.98 11.08
C SER A 139 -5.46 2.97 10.93
N LYS A 140 -4.46 3.26 10.08
CA LYS A 140 -3.28 2.40 9.93
C LYS A 140 -2.41 2.44 11.20
N LEU A 141 -2.20 3.61 11.79
CA LEU A 141 -1.50 3.71 13.08
C LEU A 141 -2.24 2.97 14.20
N ALA A 142 -3.57 3.02 14.22
CA ALA A 142 -4.37 2.27 15.20
C ALA A 142 -4.20 0.75 15.04
N ALA A 143 -4.16 0.23 13.81
CA ALA A 143 -3.84 -1.18 13.55
C ALA A 143 -2.42 -1.56 14.02
N GLU A 144 -1.44 -0.68 13.82
CA GLU A 144 -0.07 -0.91 14.31
C GLU A 144 0.01 -1.03 15.83
N ILE A 145 -0.76 -0.22 16.57
CA ILE A 145 -0.81 -0.28 18.04
C ILE A 145 -1.28 -1.68 18.49
N LEU A 146 -2.31 -2.23 17.84
CA LEU A 146 -2.81 -3.57 18.14
C LEU A 146 -1.76 -4.65 17.86
N VAL A 147 -1.11 -4.60 16.69
CA VAL A 147 -0.05 -5.56 16.32
C VAL A 147 1.11 -5.51 17.30
N ARG A 148 1.53 -4.31 17.73
CA ARG A 148 2.63 -4.14 18.68
C ARG A 148 2.36 -4.74 20.06
N ALA A 149 1.09 -4.86 20.44
CA ALA A 149 0.68 -5.46 21.71
C ALA A 149 0.72 -6.99 21.70
N MET A 150 0.91 -7.63 20.53
CA MET A 150 0.89 -9.08 20.41
C MET A 150 2.13 -9.75 21.02
N PRO A 151 1.97 -10.92 21.66
CA PRO A 151 3.08 -11.64 22.29
C PRO A 151 3.93 -12.42 21.28
N PHE A 152 3.40 -12.77 20.11
CA PHE A 152 4.15 -13.47 19.06
C PHE A 152 4.97 -12.50 18.19
N PRO A 153 5.98 -12.98 17.45
CA PRO A 153 6.79 -12.12 16.59
C PRO A 153 5.97 -11.45 15.50
N TRP A 154 6.13 -10.14 15.35
CA TRP A 154 5.47 -9.36 14.32
C TRP A 154 6.46 -8.44 13.59
N THR A 155 6.11 -7.99 12.40
CA THR A 155 6.83 -6.92 11.68
C THR A 155 5.81 -6.02 11.01
N ILE A 156 6.04 -4.71 11.07
CA ILE A 156 5.17 -3.71 10.44
C ILE A 156 5.97 -3.06 9.32
N VAL A 157 5.44 -3.05 8.10
CA VAL A 157 6.06 -2.39 6.96
C VAL A 157 5.19 -1.22 6.50
N ARG A 158 5.75 -0.02 6.47
CA ARG A 158 5.13 1.25 6.04
C ARG A 158 5.63 1.61 4.63
N PRO A 159 5.01 1.11 3.56
CA PRO A 159 5.33 1.57 2.22
C PRO A 159 4.86 3.01 1.98
N PRO A 160 5.54 3.79 1.14
CA PRO A 160 5.06 5.07 0.64
C PRO A 160 4.07 4.83 -0.51
N THR A 161 4.03 5.72 -1.51
CA THR A 161 3.26 5.48 -2.74
C THR A 161 3.78 4.24 -3.46
N VAL A 162 2.91 3.23 -3.60
CA VAL A 162 3.21 1.99 -4.32
C VAL A 162 2.64 2.07 -5.72
N TYR A 163 3.43 1.69 -6.73
CA TYR A 163 2.98 1.62 -8.11
C TYR A 163 3.37 0.28 -8.74
N GLY A 164 2.63 -0.17 -9.76
CA GLY A 164 2.87 -1.46 -10.40
C GLY A 164 1.65 -1.99 -11.13
N GLU A 165 1.79 -3.17 -11.70
CA GLU A 165 0.70 -3.97 -12.27
C GLU A 165 -0.43 -4.14 -11.25
N TRP A 166 -1.68 -4.22 -11.74
CA TRP A 166 -2.93 -4.23 -10.94
C TRP A 166 -3.29 -2.97 -10.16
N ASP A 167 -2.44 -1.94 -10.14
CA ASP A 167 -2.79 -0.68 -9.47
C ASP A 167 -3.88 0.09 -10.24
N ARG A 168 -4.88 0.59 -9.51
CA ARG A 168 -6.00 1.36 -10.06
C ARG A 168 -5.90 2.85 -9.76
N GLU A 169 -5.05 3.23 -8.81
CA GLU A 169 -4.92 4.63 -8.40
C GLU A 169 -3.92 5.36 -9.29
N VAL A 170 -2.69 4.87 -9.44
CA VAL A 170 -1.71 5.48 -10.36
C VAL A 170 -2.17 5.32 -11.82
N LEU A 171 -2.97 4.29 -12.16
CA LEU A 171 -3.61 4.17 -13.49
C LEU A 171 -4.36 5.45 -13.92
N LYS A 172 -4.96 6.20 -12.99
CA LYS A 172 -5.64 7.47 -13.29
C LYS A 172 -4.65 8.49 -13.86
N VAL A 173 -3.42 8.53 -13.32
CA VAL A 173 -2.33 9.38 -13.82
C VAL A 173 -1.88 8.91 -15.21
N PHE A 174 -1.74 7.61 -15.44
CA PHE A 174 -1.44 7.07 -16.77
C PHE A 174 -2.48 7.48 -17.83
N LYS A 175 -3.78 7.41 -17.48
CA LYS A 175 -4.87 7.81 -18.38
C LYS A 175 -4.85 9.31 -18.69
N LEU A 176 -4.56 10.15 -17.70
CA LEU A 176 -4.40 11.60 -17.89
C LEU A 176 -3.15 11.92 -18.73
N ALA A 177 -2.03 11.26 -18.46
CA ALA A 177 -0.80 11.41 -19.22
C ALA A 177 -0.99 10.99 -20.69
N ARG A 178 -1.73 9.91 -20.95
CA ARG A 178 -2.12 9.50 -22.30
C ARG A 178 -2.93 10.58 -23.03
N ARG A 179 -3.76 11.35 -22.30
CA ARG A 179 -4.52 12.50 -22.83
C ARG A 179 -3.67 13.77 -23.00
N GLY A 180 -2.42 13.78 -22.51
CA GLY A 180 -1.48 14.88 -22.67
C GLY A 180 -1.60 16.01 -21.64
N LEU A 181 -2.49 15.91 -20.66
CA LEU A 181 -2.69 16.93 -19.63
C LEU A 181 -2.82 16.27 -18.25
N VAL A 182 -1.98 16.66 -17.30
CA VAL A 182 -1.99 16.11 -15.95
C VAL A 182 -1.98 17.25 -14.92
N PRO A 183 -3.03 17.41 -14.10
CA PRO A 183 -3.00 18.32 -12.97
C PRO A 183 -2.10 17.78 -11.86
N VAL A 184 -1.33 18.65 -11.22
CA VAL A 184 -0.53 18.35 -10.03
C VAL A 184 -0.86 19.33 -8.92
N PHE A 185 -0.94 18.85 -7.68
CA PHE A 185 -1.15 19.73 -6.53
C PHE A 185 0.07 20.64 -6.33
N GLY A 186 -0.18 21.92 -6.07
CA GLY A 186 0.87 22.94 -6.03
C GLY A 186 1.55 23.10 -7.40
N ASP A 187 2.86 23.29 -7.39
CA ASP A 187 3.71 23.39 -8.58
C ASP A 187 4.37 22.04 -8.94
N GLY A 188 3.99 20.95 -8.27
CA GLY A 188 4.57 19.63 -8.46
C GLY A 188 5.97 19.44 -7.85
N SER A 189 6.46 20.38 -7.02
CA SER A 189 7.73 20.25 -6.29
C SER A 189 7.66 19.30 -5.09
N GLN A 190 6.45 18.84 -4.71
CA GLN A 190 6.26 17.91 -3.60
C GLN A 190 7.18 16.68 -3.75
N GLU A 191 8.04 16.44 -2.75
CA GLU A 191 8.92 15.29 -2.70
C GLU A 191 8.15 14.04 -2.26
N LEU A 192 8.39 12.92 -2.94
CA LEU A 192 7.71 11.65 -2.76
C LEU A 192 8.74 10.53 -2.73
N SER A 193 8.66 9.68 -1.71
CA SER A 193 9.18 8.33 -1.83
C SER A 193 8.17 7.47 -2.61
N VAL A 194 8.69 6.60 -3.47
CA VAL A 194 7.89 5.65 -4.24
C VAL A 194 8.51 4.27 -4.16
N ILE A 195 7.72 3.23 -4.39
CA ILE A 195 8.22 1.87 -4.49
C ILE A 195 7.45 1.08 -5.53
N TYR A 196 8.18 0.29 -6.33
CA TYR A 196 7.58 -0.67 -7.23
C TYR A 196 6.97 -1.83 -6.43
N ALA A 197 5.76 -2.24 -6.78
CA ALA A 197 5.02 -3.26 -6.01
C ALA A 197 5.74 -4.61 -5.93
N GLY A 198 6.50 -4.99 -6.97
CA GLY A 198 7.35 -6.19 -6.94
C GLY A 198 8.49 -6.09 -5.92
N ASP A 199 9.11 -4.91 -5.79
CA ASP A 199 10.15 -4.67 -4.79
C ASP A 199 9.56 -4.69 -3.38
N LEU A 200 8.37 -4.10 -3.20
CA LEU A 200 7.64 -4.16 -1.93
C LEU A 200 7.28 -5.60 -1.56
N ALA A 201 6.83 -6.44 -2.50
CA ALA A 201 6.60 -7.85 -2.24
C ALA A 201 7.88 -8.55 -1.75
N GLY A 202 9.03 -8.25 -2.35
CA GLY A 202 10.33 -8.69 -1.87
C GLY A 202 10.65 -8.22 -0.45
N ALA A 203 10.35 -6.96 -0.13
CA ALA A 203 10.53 -6.40 1.22
C ALA A 203 9.69 -7.14 2.26
N LEU A 204 8.43 -7.46 1.93
CA LEU A 204 7.52 -8.18 2.83
C LEU A 204 8.02 -9.60 3.09
N VAL A 205 8.47 -10.31 2.05
CA VAL A 205 9.05 -11.65 2.21
C VAL A 205 10.32 -11.59 3.08
N ALA A 206 11.23 -10.65 2.81
CA ALA A 206 12.46 -10.49 3.59
C ALA A 206 12.14 -10.15 5.06
N ALA A 207 11.23 -9.21 5.30
CA ALA A 207 10.74 -8.85 6.63
C ALA A 207 10.13 -10.05 7.37
N ALA A 208 9.45 -10.95 6.66
CA ALA A 208 8.88 -12.16 7.23
C ALA A 208 9.93 -13.19 7.66
N THR A 209 10.96 -13.38 6.85
CA THR A 209 11.95 -14.46 7.03
C THR A 209 13.17 -14.08 7.85
N SER A 210 13.52 -12.79 7.92
CA SER A 210 14.73 -12.35 8.60
C SER A 210 14.53 -12.33 10.13
N PRO A 211 15.39 -13.02 10.90
CA PRO A 211 15.33 -12.99 12.36
C PRO A 211 15.46 -11.56 12.92
N GLY A 212 16.34 -10.75 12.31
CA GLY A 212 16.60 -9.37 12.69
C GLY A 212 15.40 -8.41 12.51
N ALA A 213 14.34 -8.83 11.81
CA ALA A 213 13.15 -8.04 11.56
C ALA A 213 12.01 -8.25 12.58
N ALA A 214 12.19 -9.16 13.54
CA ALA A 214 11.18 -9.45 14.56
C ALA A 214 10.95 -8.24 15.48
N ARG A 215 9.67 -7.96 15.75
CA ARG A 215 9.16 -6.87 16.59
C ARG A 215 9.66 -5.49 16.19
N LYS A 216 9.75 -5.25 14.88
CA LYS A 216 10.21 -3.97 14.30
C LYS A 216 9.21 -3.39 13.32
N VAL A 217 9.29 -2.06 13.20
CA VAL A 217 8.61 -1.26 12.19
C VAL A 217 9.66 -0.88 11.16
N TYR A 218 9.30 -0.85 9.89
CA TYR A 218 10.17 -0.46 8.80
C TYR A 218 9.44 0.43 7.80
N TYR A 219 10.14 1.36 7.18
CA TYR A 219 9.72 1.89 5.89
C TYR A 219 10.33 1.08 4.74
N ALA A 220 9.58 0.92 3.65
CA ALA A 220 10.02 0.22 2.45
C ALA A 220 9.79 1.10 1.22
N ALA A 221 10.85 1.73 0.73
CA ALA A 221 10.86 2.68 -0.37
C ALA A 221 12.06 2.42 -1.30
N HIS A 222 11.94 2.86 -2.55
CA HIS A 222 13.12 3.04 -3.39
C HIS A 222 13.99 4.18 -2.82
N PRO A 223 15.33 4.08 -2.85
CA PRO A 223 16.22 5.07 -2.23
C PRO A 223 16.18 6.44 -2.90
N ALA A 224 15.87 6.50 -4.21
CA ALA A 224 15.71 7.76 -4.91
C ALA A 224 14.39 8.45 -4.51
N VAL A 225 14.50 9.71 -4.08
CA VAL A 225 13.36 10.61 -3.93
C VAL A 225 12.98 11.14 -5.31
N THR A 226 11.67 11.18 -5.60
CA THR A 226 11.12 11.80 -6.81
C THR A 226 10.24 12.97 -6.40
N THR A 227 10.01 13.90 -7.31
CA THR A 227 8.94 14.91 -7.17
C THR A 227 7.66 14.44 -7.85
N SER A 228 6.52 15.03 -7.49
CA SER A 228 5.26 14.85 -8.21
C SER A 228 5.41 15.13 -9.71
N ARG A 229 6.17 16.17 -10.06
CA ARG A 229 6.47 16.55 -11.45
C ARG A 229 7.27 15.48 -12.18
N GLU A 230 8.31 14.95 -11.56
CA GLU A 230 9.14 13.89 -12.13
C GLU A 230 8.38 12.59 -12.31
N LEU A 231 7.53 12.22 -11.34
CA LEU A 231 6.66 11.05 -11.44
C LEU A 231 5.71 11.16 -12.64
N VAL A 232 5.06 12.32 -12.82
CA VAL A 232 4.17 12.57 -13.98
C VAL A 232 4.93 12.51 -15.30
N ARG A 233 6.15 13.07 -15.37
CA ARG A 233 7.00 12.98 -16.57
C ARG A 233 7.41 11.54 -16.87
N ALA A 234 7.78 10.77 -15.84
CA ALA A 234 8.16 9.37 -15.98
C ALA A 234 6.97 8.50 -16.46
N VAL A 235 5.77 8.76 -15.93
CA VAL A 235 4.52 8.15 -16.45
C VAL A 235 4.30 8.53 -17.92
N GLY A 236 4.51 9.81 -18.26
CA GLY A 236 4.47 10.29 -19.64
C GLY A 236 5.36 9.47 -20.57
N ARG A 237 6.65 9.34 -20.22
CA ARG A 237 7.62 8.53 -20.97
C ARG A 237 7.14 7.08 -21.14
N ALA A 238 6.63 6.46 -20.07
CA ALA A 238 6.12 5.09 -20.12
C ALA A 238 4.91 4.91 -21.07
N VAL A 239 4.09 5.95 -21.26
CA VAL A 239 2.98 5.95 -22.23
C VAL A 239 3.35 6.52 -23.60
N GLY A 240 4.60 6.94 -23.81
CA GLY A 240 5.07 7.54 -25.06
C GLY A 240 4.52 8.95 -25.32
N ARG A 241 4.27 9.74 -24.26
CA ARG A 241 3.78 11.13 -24.34
C ARG A 241 4.58 12.04 -23.42
N GLU A 242 4.68 13.32 -23.78
CA GLU A 242 5.14 14.37 -22.87
C GLU A 242 3.94 15.17 -22.37
N PRO A 243 3.37 14.84 -21.19
CA PRO A 243 2.18 15.52 -20.72
C PRO A 243 2.50 16.94 -20.27
N ARG A 244 1.62 17.89 -20.61
CA ARG A 244 1.63 19.23 -20.04
C ARG A 244 1.16 19.12 -18.58
N ILE A 245 2.03 19.56 -17.67
CA ILE A 245 1.76 19.58 -16.24
C ILE A 245 1.04 20.88 -15.91
N VAL A 246 -0.13 20.77 -15.27
CA VAL A 246 -0.95 21.91 -14.86
C VAL A 246 -0.86 22.06 -13.34
N PRO A 247 -0.16 23.08 -12.83
CA PRO A 247 -0.15 23.40 -11.41
C PRO A 247 -1.56 23.68 -10.91
N LEU A 248 -1.93 23.10 -9.77
CA LEU A 248 -3.19 23.34 -9.09
C LEU A 248 -2.89 24.11 -7.79
N PRO A 249 -3.07 25.45 -7.77
CA PRO A 249 -2.81 26.25 -6.58
C PRO A 249 -3.59 25.74 -5.37
N ALA A 250 -2.99 25.81 -4.18
CA ALA A 250 -3.55 25.25 -2.96
C ALA A 250 -5.01 25.68 -2.67
N PRO A 251 -5.42 26.96 -2.86
CA PRO A 251 -6.82 27.35 -2.65
C PRO A 251 -7.78 26.64 -3.61
N VAL A 252 -7.38 26.50 -4.88
CA VAL A 252 -8.18 25.83 -5.92
C VAL A 252 -8.27 24.33 -5.63
N ALA A 253 -7.15 23.71 -5.26
CA ALA A 253 -7.10 22.32 -4.83
C ALA A 253 -8.02 22.04 -3.64
N ARG A 254 -7.97 22.88 -2.60
CA ARG A 254 -8.83 22.75 -1.41
C ARG A 254 -10.31 22.88 -1.78
N ALA A 255 -10.69 23.87 -2.58
CA ALA A 255 -12.07 24.06 -3.02
C ALA A 255 -12.57 22.87 -3.86
N MET A 256 -11.74 22.35 -4.78
CA MET A 256 -12.07 21.19 -5.60
C MET A 256 -12.24 19.93 -4.76
N LEU A 257 -11.31 19.65 -3.84
CA LEU A 257 -11.38 18.48 -2.95
C LEU A 257 -12.59 18.56 -2.01
N TRP A 258 -12.93 19.76 -1.54
CA TRP A 258 -14.16 19.99 -0.77
C TRP A 258 -15.41 19.70 -1.60
N ALA A 259 -15.52 20.24 -2.82
CA ALA A 259 -16.67 20.02 -3.68
C ALA A 259 -16.86 18.53 -4.04
N ILE A 260 -15.78 17.84 -4.43
CA ILE A 260 -15.80 16.40 -4.74
C ILE A 260 -16.18 15.59 -3.49
N GLY A 261 -15.58 15.91 -2.34
CA GLY A 261 -15.88 15.26 -1.07
C GLY A 261 -17.34 15.42 -0.67
N SER A 262 -17.87 16.64 -0.73
CA SER A 262 -19.27 16.96 -0.41
C SER A 262 -20.25 16.25 -1.34
N LEU A 263 -20.00 16.23 -2.65
CA LEU A 263 -20.83 15.50 -3.62
C LEU A 263 -20.80 13.99 -3.40
N ALA A 264 -19.62 13.43 -3.09
CA ALA A 264 -19.48 12.01 -2.79
C ALA A 264 -20.22 11.65 -1.49
N HIS A 265 -20.10 12.48 -0.46
CA HIS A 265 -20.80 12.31 0.82
C HIS A 265 -22.32 12.36 0.64
N LEU A 266 -22.84 13.35 -0.09
CA LEU A 266 -24.27 13.45 -0.44
C LEU A 266 -24.76 12.24 -1.23
N ALA A 267 -23.92 11.68 -2.10
CA ALA A 267 -24.22 10.47 -2.86
C ALA A 267 -23.98 9.16 -2.08
N GLY A 268 -23.54 9.23 -0.81
CA GLY A 268 -23.18 8.04 -0.02
C GLY A 268 -22.00 7.23 -0.57
N ARG A 269 -21.15 7.82 -1.40
CA ARG A 269 -20.02 7.16 -2.07
C ARG A 269 -18.70 7.48 -1.37
N ALA A 270 -17.81 6.48 -1.26
CA ALA A 270 -16.44 6.71 -0.82
C ALA A 270 -15.58 7.26 -1.96
N THR A 271 -14.69 8.19 -1.66
CA THR A 271 -13.73 8.78 -2.62
C THR A 271 -12.35 8.91 -1.99
N VAL A 272 -11.31 8.74 -2.80
CA VAL A 272 -9.92 9.05 -2.39
C VAL A 272 -9.70 10.57 -2.39
N LEU A 273 -10.48 11.32 -3.15
CA LEU A 273 -10.41 12.78 -3.27
C LEU A 273 -11.47 13.40 -2.35
N SER A 274 -11.08 13.76 -1.12
CA SER A 274 -11.94 14.43 -0.14
C SER A 274 -11.22 15.64 0.49
N ALA A 275 -11.98 16.51 1.15
CA ALA A 275 -11.43 17.69 1.84
C ALA A 275 -10.31 17.32 2.84
N ASP A 276 -10.47 16.22 3.57
CA ASP A 276 -9.51 15.72 4.57
C ASP A 276 -8.18 15.26 3.96
N LYS A 277 -8.13 15.05 2.64
CA LYS A 277 -6.88 14.73 1.93
C LYS A 277 -6.15 15.96 1.42
N ALA A 278 -6.71 17.16 1.58
CA ALA A 278 -6.02 18.38 1.14
C ALA A 278 -4.67 18.53 1.83
N ASP A 279 -4.60 18.25 3.14
CA ASP A 279 -3.35 18.34 3.88
C ASP A 279 -2.35 17.24 3.50
N GLU A 280 -2.83 16.08 3.03
CA GLU A 280 -1.97 15.03 2.45
C GLU A 280 -1.43 15.45 1.08
N PHE A 281 -2.29 15.89 0.17
CA PHE A 281 -1.89 16.26 -1.19
C PHE A 281 -1.09 17.57 -1.27
N LEU A 282 -1.28 18.49 -0.32
CA LEU A 282 -0.59 19.78 -0.26
C LEU A 282 0.60 19.78 0.69
N ALA A 283 0.86 18.69 1.42
CA ALA A 283 2.08 18.57 2.22
C ALA A 283 3.31 18.73 1.32
N PRO A 284 4.40 19.37 1.79
CA PRO A 284 5.56 19.61 0.96
C PRO A 284 6.38 18.34 0.66
N ALA A 285 6.32 17.33 1.53
CA ALA A 285 7.00 16.06 1.29
C ALA A 285 6.31 14.87 1.96
N TRP A 286 6.45 13.70 1.32
CA TRP A 286 6.11 12.37 1.81
C TRP A 286 7.26 11.41 1.50
N THR A 287 8.34 11.55 2.26
CA THR A 287 9.60 10.84 2.00
C THR A 287 10.02 10.01 3.19
N CYS A 288 10.54 8.79 2.98
CA CYS A 288 11.02 7.91 4.04
C CYS A 288 12.34 7.21 3.68
N ARG A 289 13.02 6.70 4.71
CA ARG A 289 14.28 5.97 4.63
C ARG A 289 14.07 4.48 4.86
N SER A 290 14.69 3.62 4.04
CA SER A 290 14.61 2.15 4.19
C SER A 290 15.88 1.53 4.78
N ASP A 291 16.81 2.33 5.29
CA ASP A 291 18.12 1.87 5.78
C ASP A 291 18.00 0.76 6.84
N ALA A 292 17.02 0.87 7.76
CA ALA A 292 16.82 -0.11 8.80
C ALA A 292 16.38 -1.47 8.23
N LEU A 293 15.46 -1.46 7.27
CA LEU A 293 15.01 -2.69 6.59
C LEU A 293 16.15 -3.32 5.81
N MET A 294 16.91 -2.52 5.07
CA MET A 294 18.04 -2.98 4.27
C MET A 294 19.14 -3.61 5.14
N ARG A 295 19.47 -2.96 6.27
CA ARG A 295 20.48 -3.47 7.21
C ARG A 295 20.06 -4.78 7.87
N ASP A 296 18.80 -4.88 8.30
CA ASP A 296 18.34 -6.00 9.12
C ASP A 296 17.91 -7.23 8.28
N THR A 297 17.66 -7.05 6.98
CA THR A 297 17.16 -8.12 6.10
C THR A 297 18.01 -8.36 4.84
N GLY A 298 18.91 -7.44 4.49
CA GLY A 298 19.65 -7.47 3.23
C GLY A 298 18.83 -7.08 1.99
N TRP A 299 17.52 -6.85 2.14
CA TRP A 299 16.65 -6.44 1.03
C TRP A 299 17.07 -5.08 0.46
N ARG A 300 16.90 -4.90 -0.85
CA ARG A 300 17.05 -3.62 -1.54
C ARG A 300 15.97 -3.50 -2.61
N ALA A 301 15.42 -2.30 -2.77
CA ALA A 301 14.63 -1.96 -3.96
C ALA A 301 15.58 -1.90 -5.16
N ALA A 302 15.33 -2.73 -6.17
CA ALA A 302 16.19 -2.87 -7.35
C ALA A 302 15.56 -2.28 -8.62
N THR A 303 14.26 -1.98 -8.59
CA THR A 303 13.52 -1.52 -9.76
C THR A 303 13.55 0.00 -9.84
N ASP A 304 14.29 0.51 -10.81
CA ASP A 304 14.28 1.94 -11.17
C ASP A 304 12.88 2.41 -11.56
N LEU A 305 12.58 3.68 -11.26
CA LEU A 305 11.27 4.29 -11.50
C LEU A 305 10.80 4.14 -12.95
N ASP A 306 11.64 4.51 -13.92
CA ASP A 306 11.30 4.40 -15.34
C ASP A 306 11.07 2.95 -15.79
N ALA A 307 11.87 2.00 -15.28
CA ALA A 307 11.74 0.59 -15.61
C ALA A 307 10.43 0.01 -15.05
N GLY A 308 10.12 0.30 -13.78
CA GLY A 308 8.87 -0.13 -13.15
C GLY A 308 7.64 0.47 -13.84
N LEU A 309 7.65 1.77 -14.15
CA LEU A 309 6.53 2.44 -14.84
C LEU A 309 6.34 1.91 -16.26
N ARG A 310 7.41 1.58 -16.98
CA ARG A 310 7.34 0.94 -18.30
C ARG A 310 6.66 -0.42 -18.22
N ARG A 311 7.11 -1.30 -17.31
CA ARG A 311 6.47 -2.62 -17.06
C ARG A 311 5.00 -2.48 -16.71
N THR A 312 4.68 -1.51 -15.86
CA THR A 312 3.31 -1.18 -15.47
C THR A 312 2.47 -0.75 -16.68
N ALA A 313 2.99 0.11 -17.55
CA ALA A 313 2.31 0.55 -18.77
C ALA A 313 2.08 -0.59 -19.76
N GLU A 314 3.09 -1.43 -19.98
CA GLU A 314 3.02 -2.62 -20.83
C GLU A 314 1.93 -3.57 -20.34
N TRP A 315 1.90 -3.84 -19.03
CA TRP A 315 0.87 -4.67 -18.42
C TRP A 315 -0.52 -4.05 -18.58
N TYR A 316 -0.68 -2.75 -18.33
CA TYR A 316 -1.97 -2.08 -18.55
C TYR A 316 -2.45 -2.18 -20.00
N ARG A 317 -1.56 -2.11 -21.00
CA ARG A 317 -1.93 -2.29 -22.41
C ARG A 317 -2.36 -3.73 -22.68
N ALA A 318 -1.61 -4.72 -22.17
CA ALA A 318 -1.94 -6.13 -22.34
C ALA A 318 -3.33 -6.49 -21.76
N GLU A 319 -3.70 -5.87 -20.64
CA GLU A 319 -4.99 -6.07 -19.98
C GLU A 319 -6.11 -5.15 -20.48
N GLY A 320 -5.83 -4.28 -21.46
CA GLY A 320 -6.81 -3.33 -22.01
C GLY A 320 -7.23 -2.20 -21.05
N TRP A 321 -6.39 -1.87 -20.07
CA TRP A 321 -6.60 -0.76 -19.14
C TRP A 321 -6.12 0.59 -19.70
N LEU A 322 -5.20 0.53 -20.68
CA LEU A 322 -4.63 1.63 -21.46
C LEU A 322 -4.75 1.42 -22.96
#